data_AF-A0A6J7CZY9-F1
#
_entry.id   AF-A0A6J7CZY9-F1
#
_cell.length_a   1.000
_cell.length_b   1.000
_cell.length_c   1.000
_cell.angle_alpha   90.00
_cell.angle_beta   90.00
_cell.angle_gamma   90.00
#
_symmetry.space_group_name_H-M   'P 1'
#
loop_
_entity.id
_entity.type
_entity.pdbx_description
1 polymer ?
#
loop_
_entity_poly.entity_id
_entity_poly.type
_entity_poly.pdbx_seq_one_letter_code
_entity_poly.pdbx_strand_id
1 'polypeptide(L)'
;MSAFPRPSSLLTSDGWPWLLVPFIPLAIALELAHAGAVVIFVASALGVIPTAALMGRATEELAARSGPGIGGLLNVTFGNAPELIIALFALGAGLHEVVKASIVGSIIGNVLLVLGASMIAGGVGGGRGAIQTFSRSAASAQASMLLLATVAVIMPAVYVMVDSNGLPSPTSELTTFTPQVAHLSLITAIVLIVVYLAGLLFSLRTHRDLFNLEEGEGVTDETWSVRRSVVMLAVAGAAVALMSEILVGSIGETAEKAGISQFFIGAIVVAIVGNAAEHWVAVLVALKGKMNLAVNISIGSSAQVALFVAPALVLASYVIGPGPMPLVFNGFELGALVLAALIANQITSDGESTWFKGVQLLAVYVIIGVAFFIA
;
A
#
# COMPACT_ATOMS: atom_id res chain seq x y z
N MET A 1 -18.07 19.54 -17.70
CA MET A 1 -16.70 19.00 -17.82
C MET A 1 -16.58 17.85 -16.82
N SER A 2 -16.31 16.66 -17.34
CA SER A 2 -16.62 15.36 -16.74
C SER A 2 -15.73 15.01 -15.55
N ALA A 3 -16.23 14.19 -14.63
CA ALA A 3 -15.45 13.54 -13.57
C ALA A 3 -14.48 12.46 -14.12
N PHE A 4 -14.68 12.07 -15.38
CA PHE A 4 -13.91 11.08 -16.09
C PHE A 4 -13.10 11.73 -17.23
N PRO A 5 -11.92 11.17 -17.58
CA PRO A 5 -11.15 11.63 -18.73
C PRO A 5 -11.97 11.55 -20.02
N ARG A 6 -11.61 12.35 -21.03
CA ARG A 6 -12.21 12.26 -22.37
C ARG A 6 -11.82 10.93 -23.02
N PRO A 7 -12.60 10.38 -23.97
CA PRO A 7 -12.27 9.10 -24.61
C PRO A 7 -10.88 9.06 -25.27
N SER A 8 -10.41 10.19 -25.80
CA SER A 8 -9.08 10.35 -26.39
C SER A 8 -7.93 10.38 -25.37
N SER A 9 -8.22 10.53 -24.08
CA SER A 9 -7.26 10.54 -22.98
C SER A 9 -7.38 9.31 -22.08
N LEU A 10 -8.01 8.22 -22.54
CA LEU A 10 -8.06 6.95 -21.82
C LEU A 10 -6.79 6.11 -22.03
N LEU A 11 -6.07 6.35 -23.12
CA LEU A 11 -4.77 5.73 -23.44
C LEU A 11 -3.57 6.58 -23.00
N THR A 12 -3.81 7.74 -22.37
CA THR A 12 -2.74 8.56 -21.78
C THR A 12 -2.38 8.04 -20.39
N SER A 13 -1.24 8.51 -19.88
CA SER A 13 -0.72 8.10 -18.58
C SER A 13 -1.70 8.32 -17.42
N ASP A 14 -2.62 9.29 -17.53
CA ASP A 14 -3.59 9.60 -16.46
C ASP A 14 -4.94 8.87 -16.66
N GLY A 15 -5.08 8.17 -17.81
CA GLY A 15 -6.32 7.60 -18.32
C GLY A 15 -6.54 6.12 -18.02
N TRP A 16 -5.47 5.35 -17.84
CA TRP A 16 -5.57 3.88 -17.81
C TRP A 16 -6.42 3.31 -16.67
N PRO A 17 -6.45 3.86 -15.43
CA PRO A 17 -7.30 3.27 -14.40
C PRO A 17 -8.77 3.32 -14.82
N TRP A 18 -9.15 4.35 -15.59
CA TRP A 18 -10.51 4.55 -16.06
C TRP A 18 -10.93 3.54 -17.14
N LEU A 19 -9.99 2.87 -17.80
CA LEU A 19 -10.28 1.72 -18.66
C LEU A 19 -10.87 0.55 -17.88
N LEU A 20 -10.61 0.48 -16.57
CA LEU A 20 -11.10 -0.58 -15.69
C LEU A 20 -12.46 -0.26 -15.05
N VAL A 21 -13.01 0.94 -15.25
CA VAL A 21 -14.35 1.30 -14.73
C VAL A 21 -15.44 0.29 -15.12
N PRO A 22 -15.47 -0.32 -16.32
CA PRO A 22 -16.45 -1.35 -16.65
C PRO A 22 -16.44 -2.58 -15.73
N PHE A 23 -15.33 -2.83 -15.03
CA PHE A 23 -15.26 -3.92 -14.06
C PHE A 23 -16.08 -3.67 -12.79
N ILE A 24 -16.40 -2.42 -12.46
CA ILE A 24 -17.25 -2.06 -11.31
C ILE A 24 -18.68 -2.64 -11.49
N PRO A 25 -19.46 -2.25 -12.54
CA PRO A 25 -20.79 -2.82 -12.73
C PRO A 25 -20.74 -4.31 -13.07
N LEU A 26 -19.64 -4.80 -13.70
CA LEU A 26 -19.46 -6.22 -13.96
C LEU A 26 -19.34 -7.03 -12.66
N ALA A 27 -18.50 -6.59 -11.71
CA ALA A 27 -18.35 -7.26 -10.42
C ALA A 27 -19.67 -7.30 -9.65
N ILE A 28 -20.41 -6.19 -9.63
CA ILE A 28 -21.74 -6.12 -9.01
C ILE A 28 -22.71 -7.09 -9.70
N ALA A 29 -22.74 -7.13 -11.03
CA ALA A 29 -23.62 -8.04 -11.76
C ALA A 29 -23.27 -9.51 -11.52
N LEU A 30 -21.98 -9.84 -11.45
CA LEU A 30 -21.49 -11.20 -11.16
C LEU A 30 -21.84 -11.63 -9.72
N GLU A 31 -21.70 -10.72 -8.75
CA GLU A 31 -22.09 -10.93 -7.35
C GLU A 31 -23.60 -11.20 -7.24
N LEU A 32 -24.43 -10.33 -7.85
CA LEU A 32 -25.89 -10.49 -7.85
C LEU A 32 -26.34 -11.78 -8.56
N ALA A 33 -25.61 -12.19 -9.60
CA ALA A 33 -25.85 -13.43 -10.33
C ALA A 33 -25.30 -14.67 -9.61
N HIS A 34 -24.62 -14.52 -8.46
CA HIS A 34 -23.94 -15.60 -7.73
C HIS A 34 -23.01 -16.41 -8.66
N ALA A 35 -22.24 -15.69 -9.48
CA ALA A 35 -21.27 -16.30 -10.39
C ALA A 35 -20.12 -16.99 -9.63
N GLY A 36 -19.20 -17.64 -10.35
CA GLY A 36 -18.06 -18.29 -9.72
C GLY A 36 -17.15 -17.29 -8.99
N ALA A 37 -16.77 -17.62 -7.74
CA ALA A 37 -15.96 -16.74 -6.89
C ALA A 37 -14.67 -16.23 -7.53
N VAL A 38 -13.95 -17.04 -8.31
CA VAL A 38 -12.73 -16.61 -9.00
C VAL A 38 -13.00 -15.46 -9.97
N VAL A 39 -14.13 -15.51 -10.70
CA VAL A 39 -14.49 -14.46 -11.67
C VAL A 39 -14.97 -13.20 -10.96
N ILE A 40 -15.73 -13.36 -9.87
CA ILE A 40 -16.13 -12.27 -8.98
C ILE A 40 -14.88 -11.57 -8.44
N PHE A 41 -13.96 -12.33 -7.87
CA PHE A 41 -12.71 -11.86 -7.28
C PHE A 41 -11.85 -11.08 -8.29
N VAL A 42 -11.66 -11.62 -9.50
CA VAL A 42 -10.89 -10.94 -10.55
C VAL A 42 -11.59 -9.65 -11.00
N ALA A 43 -12.90 -9.70 -11.21
CA ALA A 43 -13.67 -8.52 -11.61
C ALA A 43 -13.66 -7.44 -10.53
N SER A 44 -13.79 -7.82 -9.26
CA SER A 44 -13.77 -6.88 -8.14
C SER A 44 -12.38 -6.30 -7.93
N ALA A 45 -11.32 -7.11 -8.01
CA ALA A 45 -9.93 -6.65 -7.94
C ALA A 45 -9.63 -5.59 -9.01
N LEU A 46 -10.03 -5.83 -10.25
CA LEU A 46 -9.88 -4.86 -11.35
C LEU A 46 -10.76 -3.63 -11.15
N GLY A 47 -11.94 -3.78 -10.55
CA GLY A 47 -12.86 -2.68 -10.23
C GLY A 47 -12.38 -1.80 -9.07
N VAL A 48 -11.58 -2.31 -8.14
CA VAL A 48 -11.01 -1.51 -7.04
C VAL A 48 -10.03 -0.45 -7.58
N ILE A 49 -9.19 -0.80 -8.55
CA ILE A 49 -8.15 0.08 -9.11
C ILE A 49 -8.68 1.48 -9.53
N PRO A 50 -9.73 1.62 -10.37
CA PRO A 50 -10.27 2.93 -10.72
C PRO A 50 -10.86 3.68 -9.53
N THR A 51 -11.45 2.98 -8.56
CA THR A 51 -12.04 3.61 -7.38
C THR A 51 -10.96 4.18 -6.45
N ALA A 52 -9.86 3.45 -6.27
CA ALA A 52 -8.68 3.89 -5.54
C ALA A 52 -8.00 5.08 -6.26
N ALA A 53 -7.89 5.02 -7.59
CA ALA A 53 -7.35 6.12 -8.39
C ALA A 53 -8.18 7.41 -8.28
N LEU A 54 -9.52 7.27 -8.28
CA LEU A 54 -10.41 8.40 -8.05
C LEU A 54 -10.22 9.00 -6.65
N MET A 55 -10.05 8.13 -5.64
CA MET A 55 -9.82 8.54 -4.26
C MET A 55 -8.51 9.33 -4.14
N GLY A 56 -7.41 8.81 -4.69
CA GLY A 56 -6.11 9.49 -4.70
C GLY A 56 -6.17 10.87 -5.38
N ARG A 57 -6.81 10.96 -6.56
CA ARG A 57 -7.00 12.24 -7.25
C ARG A 57 -7.84 13.23 -6.43
N ALA A 58 -8.93 12.76 -5.81
CA ALA A 58 -9.78 13.61 -4.98
C ALA A 58 -9.02 14.13 -3.75
N THR A 59 -8.17 13.29 -3.15
CA THR A 59 -7.28 13.65 -2.04
C THR A 59 -6.26 14.71 -2.47
N GLU A 60 -5.58 14.52 -3.60
CA GLU A 60 -4.58 15.46 -4.12
C GLU A 60 -5.20 16.84 -4.41
N GLU A 61 -6.33 16.88 -5.10
CA GLU A 61 -7.07 18.11 -5.41
C GLU A 61 -7.56 18.84 -4.14
N LEU A 62 -7.93 18.09 -3.10
CA LEU A 62 -8.33 18.67 -1.81
C LEU A 62 -7.11 19.19 -1.05
N ALA A 63 -6.01 18.43 -1.04
CA ALA A 63 -4.78 18.77 -0.36
C ALA A 63 -4.13 20.04 -0.93
N ALA A 64 -4.08 20.15 -2.26
CA ALA A 64 -3.56 21.32 -2.97
C ALA A 64 -4.25 22.64 -2.58
N ARG A 65 -5.49 22.58 -2.07
CA ARG A 65 -6.27 23.76 -1.67
C ARG A 65 -6.42 23.96 -0.18
N SER A 66 -5.94 23.02 0.63
CA SER A 66 -6.10 23.05 2.09
C SER A 66 -4.91 23.71 2.81
N GLY A 67 -3.91 24.15 2.05
CA GLY A 67 -2.66 24.69 2.57
C GLY A 67 -1.70 23.58 3.02
N PRO A 68 -0.40 23.87 3.18
CA PRO A 68 0.60 22.81 3.27
C PRO A 68 0.46 21.84 4.46
N GLY A 69 0.02 22.33 5.61
CA GLY A 69 -0.13 21.49 6.82
C GLY A 69 -1.33 20.54 6.72
N ILE A 70 -2.52 21.09 6.42
CA ILE A 70 -3.75 20.30 6.28
C ILE A 70 -3.67 19.42 5.04
N GLY A 71 -3.12 19.93 3.93
CA GLY A 71 -2.91 19.17 2.71
C GLY A 71 -1.96 17.99 2.91
N GLY A 72 -0.86 18.19 3.65
CA GLY A 72 0.01 17.10 4.05
C GLY A 72 -0.73 16.04 4.88
N LEU A 73 -1.51 16.44 5.88
CA LEU A 73 -2.30 15.49 6.68
C LEU A 73 -3.33 14.71 5.85
N LEU A 74 -4.02 15.39 4.92
CA LEU A 74 -4.99 14.79 4.01
C LEU A 74 -4.32 13.76 3.08
N ASN A 75 -3.18 14.10 2.48
CA ASN A 75 -2.44 13.19 1.63
C ASN A 75 -1.99 11.94 2.39
N VAL A 76 -1.49 12.10 3.62
CA VAL A 76 -1.04 10.94 4.38
C VAL A 76 -2.22 10.07 4.85
N THR A 77 -3.34 10.67 5.23
CA THR A 77 -4.52 9.94 5.74
C THR A 77 -5.29 9.26 4.61
N PHE A 78 -5.57 9.97 3.53
CA PHE A 78 -6.41 9.48 2.43
C PHE A 78 -5.62 8.89 1.26
N GLY A 79 -4.28 9.00 1.24
CA GLY A 79 -3.42 8.31 0.27
C GLY A 79 -3.53 6.79 0.43
N ASN A 80 -3.28 6.28 1.65
CA ASN A 80 -3.40 4.85 1.96
C ASN A 80 -4.83 4.40 2.30
N ALA A 81 -5.84 5.25 2.10
CA ALA A 81 -7.21 4.92 2.50
C ALA A 81 -7.80 3.73 1.72
N PRO A 82 -7.53 3.54 0.41
CA PRO A 82 -8.01 2.34 -0.28
C PRO A 82 -7.50 1.04 0.35
N GLU A 83 -6.19 0.99 0.66
CA GLU A 83 -5.58 -0.14 1.37
C GLU A 83 -6.24 -0.36 2.74
N LEU A 84 -6.36 0.70 3.54
CA LEU A 84 -6.99 0.63 4.86
C LEU A 84 -8.45 0.15 4.78
N ILE A 85 -9.23 0.63 3.80
CA ILE A 85 -10.63 0.19 3.62
C ILE A 85 -10.68 -1.31 3.29
N ILE A 86 -9.88 -1.79 2.32
CA ILE A 86 -9.85 -3.22 1.97
C ILE A 86 -9.47 -4.05 3.20
N ALA A 87 -8.46 -3.63 3.95
CA ALA A 87 -8.01 -4.30 5.16
C ALA A 87 -9.07 -4.29 6.28
N LEU A 88 -9.85 -3.23 6.43
CA LEU A 88 -10.96 -3.16 7.39
C LEU A 88 -12.10 -4.13 7.03
N PHE A 89 -12.43 -4.28 5.74
CA PHE A 89 -13.41 -5.29 5.31
C PHE A 89 -12.88 -6.72 5.56
N ALA A 90 -11.62 -6.98 5.22
CA ALA A 90 -10.97 -8.27 5.51
C ALA A 90 -10.94 -8.57 7.01
N LEU A 91 -10.64 -7.56 7.84
CA LEU A 91 -10.67 -7.66 9.29
C LEU A 91 -12.09 -7.95 9.81
N GLY A 92 -13.10 -7.25 9.29
CA GLY A 92 -14.50 -7.49 9.61
C GLY A 92 -14.98 -8.90 9.25
N ALA A 93 -14.45 -9.47 8.16
CA ALA A 93 -14.69 -10.85 7.74
C ALA A 93 -13.85 -11.90 8.53
N GLY A 94 -13.01 -11.47 9.47
CA GLY A 94 -12.14 -12.36 10.25
C GLY A 94 -10.93 -12.90 9.48
N LEU A 95 -10.61 -12.34 8.31
CA LEU A 95 -9.48 -12.76 7.48
C LEU A 95 -8.17 -12.12 7.96
N HIS A 96 -7.78 -12.38 9.22
CA HIS A 96 -6.58 -11.78 9.82
C HIS A 96 -5.29 -12.09 9.04
N GLU A 97 -5.17 -13.29 8.47
CA GLU A 97 -4.00 -13.63 7.65
C GLU A 97 -3.96 -12.78 6.37
N VAL A 98 -5.09 -12.54 5.71
CA VAL A 98 -5.16 -11.66 4.55
C VAL A 98 -4.75 -10.24 4.90
N VAL A 99 -5.18 -9.73 6.06
CA VAL A 99 -4.84 -8.37 6.54
C VAL A 99 -3.34 -8.23 6.83
N LYS A 100 -2.75 -9.18 7.57
CA LYS A 100 -1.30 -9.17 7.85
C LYS A 100 -0.48 -9.33 6.57
N ALA A 101 -0.90 -10.25 5.71
CA ALA A 101 -0.26 -10.48 4.44
C ALA A 101 -0.32 -9.24 3.54
N SER A 102 -1.45 -8.53 3.49
CA SER A 102 -1.57 -7.31 2.69
C SER A 102 -0.69 -6.17 3.21
N ILE A 103 -0.53 -6.02 4.53
CA ILE A 103 0.41 -5.05 5.13
C ILE A 103 1.84 -5.35 4.66
N VAL A 104 2.28 -6.61 4.79
CA VAL A 104 3.63 -7.04 4.36
C VAL A 104 3.78 -6.85 2.86
N GLY A 105 2.79 -7.31 2.10
CA GLY A 105 2.68 -7.20 0.66
C GLY A 105 2.80 -5.76 0.16
N SER A 106 2.16 -4.83 0.85
CA SER A 106 2.20 -3.39 0.54
C SER A 106 3.61 -2.84 0.74
N ILE A 107 4.25 -3.15 1.87
CA ILE A 107 5.63 -2.73 2.16
C ILE A 107 6.61 -3.30 1.12
N ILE A 108 6.58 -4.61 0.85
CA ILE A 108 7.50 -5.22 -0.12
C ILE A 108 7.19 -4.79 -1.55
N GLY A 109 5.91 -4.59 -1.89
CA GLY A 109 5.47 -4.11 -3.18
C GLY A 109 6.00 -2.71 -3.43
N ASN A 110 5.85 -1.81 -2.48
CA ASN A 110 6.35 -0.46 -2.60
C ASN A 110 7.89 -0.39 -2.69
N VAL A 111 8.60 -1.10 -1.81
CA VAL A 111 10.08 -1.08 -1.79
C VAL A 111 10.71 -1.81 -2.97
N LEU A 112 10.14 -2.92 -3.43
CA LEU A 112 10.77 -3.76 -4.44
C LEU A 112 10.11 -3.61 -5.81
N LEU A 113 8.79 -3.79 -5.89
CA LEU A 113 8.05 -3.73 -7.16
C LEU A 113 7.99 -2.30 -7.70
N VAL A 114 7.47 -1.35 -6.93
CA VAL A 114 7.21 0.02 -7.39
C VAL A 114 8.50 0.78 -7.59
N LEU A 115 9.39 0.75 -6.60
CA LEU A 115 10.71 1.38 -6.72
C LEU A 115 11.52 0.74 -7.85
N GLY A 116 11.50 -0.60 -7.97
CA GLY A 116 12.18 -1.31 -9.05
C GLY A 116 11.67 -0.92 -10.44
N ALA A 117 10.34 -0.92 -10.61
CA ALA A 117 9.70 -0.47 -11.84
C ALA A 117 10.00 1.00 -12.15
N SER A 118 9.99 1.87 -11.13
CA SER A 118 10.31 3.30 -11.26
C SER A 118 11.74 3.53 -11.73
N MET A 119 12.72 2.81 -11.17
CA MET A 119 14.13 2.88 -11.57
C MET A 119 14.34 2.43 -13.02
N ILE A 120 13.69 1.34 -13.43
CA ILE A 120 13.73 0.90 -14.84
C ILE A 120 13.11 1.96 -15.75
N ALA A 121 11.89 2.39 -15.41
CA ALA A 121 11.11 3.28 -16.25
C ALA A 121 11.83 4.62 -16.44
N GLY A 122 12.30 5.24 -15.35
CA GLY A 122 13.05 6.49 -15.48
C GLY A 122 14.44 6.31 -16.13
N GLY A 123 15.09 5.14 -16.01
CA GLY A 123 16.34 4.84 -16.74
C GLY A 123 16.15 4.70 -18.25
N VAL A 124 14.94 4.31 -18.69
CA VAL A 124 14.53 4.30 -20.11
C VAL A 124 14.11 5.70 -20.57
N GLY A 125 13.32 6.41 -19.76
CA GLY A 125 12.79 7.75 -20.08
C GLY A 125 13.83 8.87 -20.10
N GLY A 126 14.86 8.80 -19.26
CA GLY A 126 15.94 9.80 -19.17
C GLY A 126 17.02 9.72 -20.26
N GLY A 127 16.86 8.83 -21.25
CA GLY A 127 17.88 8.52 -22.25
C GLY A 127 18.75 7.34 -21.82
N ARG A 128 18.50 6.18 -22.43
CA ARG A 128 19.32 4.95 -22.47
C ARG A 128 20.40 4.83 -21.37
N GLY A 129 19.98 4.68 -20.11
CA GLY A 129 20.87 4.27 -19.02
C GLY A 129 21.56 5.40 -18.24
N ALA A 130 21.02 6.62 -18.26
CA ALA A 130 21.48 7.69 -17.37
C ALA A 130 21.31 7.32 -15.87
N ILE A 131 22.29 7.68 -15.05
CA ILE A 131 22.19 7.63 -13.59
C ILE A 131 21.16 8.67 -13.16
N GLN A 132 20.19 8.25 -12.35
CA GLN A 132 19.11 9.11 -11.86
C GLN A 132 19.40 9.46 -10.41
N THR A 133 19.28 10.73 -10.04
CA THR A 133 19.62 11.20 -8.70
C THR A 133 18.38 11.55 -7.88
N PHE A 134 18.50 11.43 -6.56
CA PHE A 134 17.48 11.82 -5.59
C PHE A 134 18.09 12.29 -4.27
N SER A 135 17.28 12.93 -3.42
CA SER A 135 17.73 13.42 -2.12
C SER A 135 18.03 12.26 -1.18
N ARG A 136 19.33 12.04 -0.88
CA ARG A 136 19.78 11.06 0.12
C ARG A 136 19.14 11.30 1.48
N SER A 137 19.08 12.56 1.91
CA SER A 137 18.62 12.91 3.25
C SER A 137 17.13 12.58 3.46
N ALA A 138 16.27 12.93 2.50
CA ALA A 138 14.84 12.63 2.59
C ALA A 138 14.55 11.14 2.46
N ALA A 139 15.18 10.48 1.48
CA ALA A 139 14.99 9.05 1.23
C ALA A 139 15.53 8.20 2.39
N SER A 140 16.72 8.52 2.92
CA SER A 140 17.31 7.83 4.06
C SER A 140 16.50 8.03 5.34
N ALA A 141 15.90 9.21 5.55
CA ALA A 141 15.02 9.44 6.70
C ALA A 141 13.79 8.52 6.67
N GLN A 142 13.13 8.38 5.52
CA GLN A 142 11.99 7.49 5.35
C GLN A 142 12.38 6.00 5.44
N ALA A 143 13.52 5.62 4.85
CA ALA A 143 14.04 4.25 4.96
C ALA A 143 14.41 3.89 6.41
N SER A 144 14.96 4.85 7.18
CA SER A 144 15.24 4.67 8.60
C SER A 144 13.95 4.53 9.41
N MET A 145 12.92 5.33 9.12
CA MET A 145 11.61 5.21 9.74
C MET A 145 11.00 3.83 9.48
N LEU A 146 11.06 3.33 8.23
CA LEU A 146 10.62 1.98 7.88
C LEU A 146 11.38 0.89 8.65
N LEU A 147 12.70 1.01 8.77
CA LEU A 147 13.52 0.05 9.52
C LEU A 147 13.14 0.01 11.00
N LEU A 148 13.03 1.19 11.64
CA LEU A 148 12.65 1.27 13.05
C LEU A 148 11.23 0.75 13.29
N ALA A 149 10.28 1.06 12.38
CA ALA A 149 8.93 0.52 12.43
C ALA A 149 8.94 -1.01 12.29
N THR A 150 9.71 -1.53 11.34
CA THR A 150 9.86 -2.97 11.10
C THR A 150 10.39 -3.68 12.34
N VAL A 151 11.41 -3.14 13.00
CA VAL A 151 11.94 -3.69 14.26
C VAL A 151 10.84 -3.77 15.33
N ALA A 152 10.05 -2.71 15.51
CA ALA A 152 8.96 -2.69 16.48
C ALA A 152 7.85 -3.69 16.13
N VAL A 153 7.45 -3.77 14.86
CA VAL A 153 6.42 -4.71 14.36
C VAL A 153 6.83 -6.17 14.51
N ILE A 154 8.14 -6.48 14.48
CA ILE A 154 8.67 -7.85 14.63
C ILE A 154 8.68 -8.32 16.09
N MET A 155 8.75 -7.41 17.07
CA MET A 155 8.91 -7.80 18.49
C MET A 155 7.83 -8.75 19.04
N PRO A 156 6.52 -8.56 18.74
CA PRO A 156 5.51 -9.53 19.18
C PRO A 156 5.71 -10.92 18.57
N ALA A 157 6.15 -11.00 17.31
CA ALA A 157 6.44 -12.28 16.66
C ALA A 157 7.69 -12.96 17.25
N VAL A 158 8.73 -12.19 17.60
CA VAL A 158 9.91 -12.72 18.31
C VAL A 158 9.52 -13.26 19.68
N TYR A 159 8.64 -12.57 20.41
CA TYR A 159 8.13 -13.07 21.69
C TYR A 159 7.42 -14.42 21.51
N VAL A 160 6.53 -14.55 20.52
CA VAL A 160 5.88 -15.83 20.20
C VAL A 160 6.90 -16.90 19.81
N MET A 161 7.93 -16.57 19.04
CA MET A 161 8.95 -17.54 18.64
C MET A 161 9.78 -18.09 19.83
N VAL A 162 9.94 -17.31 20.90
CA VAL A 162 10.68 -17.70 22.10
C VAL A 162 9.79 -18.39 23.12
N ASP A 163 8.57 -17.90 23.31
CA ASP A 163 7.62 -18.36 24.34
C ASP A 163 6.75 -19.52 23.84
N SER A 164 6.48 -19.57 22.54
CA SER A 164 5.67 -20.59 21.86
C SER A 164 6.58 -21.43 20.94
N ASN A 165 6.22 -22.69 20.68
CA ASN A 165 7.00 -23.64 19.86
C ASN A 165 7.07 -23.30 18.35
N GLY A 166 7.15 -22.02 17.97
CA GLY A 166 7.29 -21.55 16.59
C GLY A 166 6.30 -20.44 16.21
N LEU A 167 6.50 -19.91 15.00
CA LEU A 167 5.63 -18.93 14.36
C LEU A 167 4.41 -19.60 13.71
N PRO A 168 3.30 -18.87 13.48
CA PRO A 168 2.15 -19.40 12.76
C PRO A 168 2.51 -19.81 11.32
N SER A 169 1.79 -20.81 10.80
CA SER A 169 1.89 -21.22 9.40
C SER A 169 1.02 -20.31 8.53
N PRO A 170 1.40 -20.00 7.27
CA PRO A 170 0.56 -19.26 6.33
C PRO A 170 -0.83 -19.89 6.10
N THR A 171 -0.97 -21.19 6.36
CA THR A 171 -2.20 -21.96 6.18
C THR A 171 -3.01 -22.18 7.46
N SER A 172 -2.52 -21.73 8.63
CA SER A 172 -3.27 -21.95 9.88
C SER A 172 -4.52 -21.09 9.92
N GLU A 173 -5.64 -21.68 10.35
CA GLU A 173 -6.84 -20.92 10.73
C GLU A 173 -6.53 -19.93 11.86
N LEU A 174 -7.48 -19.02 12.13
CA LEU A 174 -7.38 -17.95 13.11
C LEU A 174 -6.71 -18.43 14.42
N THR A 175 -5.42 -18.13 14.58
CA THR A 175 -4.68 -18.55 15.77
C THR A 175 -5.07 -17.66 16.94
N THR A 176 -5.70 -18.25 17.96
CA THR A 176 -5.97 -17.56 19.22
C THR A 176 -4.66 -17.38 19.98
N PHE A 177 -4.19 -16.14 20.08
CA PHE A 177 -2.99 -15.81 20.83
C PHE A 177 -3.29 -15.59 22.31
N THR A 178 -2.27 -15.73 23.15
CA THR A 178 -2.40 -15.45 24.58
C THR A 178 -2.69 -13.96 24.81
N PRO A 179 -3.37 -13.59 25.92
CA PRO A 179 -3.62 -12.19 26.26
C PRO A 179 -2.33 -11.34 26.30
N GLN A 180 -1.20 -11.96 26.67
CA GLN A 180 0.11 -11.32 26.73
C GLN A 180 0.58 -10.86 25.34
N VAL A 181 0.44 -11.71 24.32
CA VAL A 181 0.81 -11.39 22.93
C VAL A 181 -0.08 -10.28 22.37
N ALA A 182 -1.37 -10.32 22.69
CA ALA A 182 -2.32 -9.28 22.30
C ALA A 182 -1.98 -7.93 22.96
N HIS A 183 -1.68 -7.92 24.27
CA HIS A 183 -1.26 -6.71 24.99
C HIS A 183 0.06 -6.16 24.46
N LEU A 184 1.04 -7.02 24.17
CA LEU A 184 2.30 -6.59 23.56
C LEU A 184 2.07 -5.95 22.19
N SER A 185 1.24 -6.56 21.35
CA SER A 185 0.88 -6.00 20.04
C SER A 185 0.14 -4.67 20.16
N LEU A 186 -0.75 -4.52 21.14
CA LEU A 186 -1.46 -3.28 21.43
C LEU A 186 -0.50 -2.16 21.86
N ILE A 187 0.42 -2.45 22.78
CA ILE A 187 1.44 -1.47 23.21
C ILE A 187 2.32 -1.08 22.03
N THR A 188 2.81 -2.05 21.25
CA THR A 188 3.57 -1.79 20.04
C THR A 188 2.79 -0.90 19.07
N ALA A 189 1.50 -1.17 18.87
CA ALA A 189 0.66 -0.37 17.99
C ALA A 189 0.52 1.08 18.46
N ILE A 190 0.29 1.30 19.76
CA ILE A 190 0.20 2.64 20.36
C ILE A 190 1.53 3.39 20.17
N VAL A 191 2.66 2.74 20.44
CA VAL A 191 3.99 3.35 20.28
C VAL A 191 4.24 3.73 18.83
N LEU A 192 3.92 2.87 17.87
CA LEU A 192 4.07 3.14 16.44
C LEU A 192 3.23 4.34 16.00
N ILE A 193 1.97 4.45 16.46
CA ILE A 193 1.13 5.61 16.17
C ILE A 193 1.72 6.90 16.77
N VAL A 194 2.26 6.87 17.99
CA VAL A 194 2.91 8.05 18.58
C VAL A 194 4.14 8.45 17.76
N VAL A 195 4.96 7.49 17.33
CA VAL A 195 6.13 7.74 16.48
C VAL A 195 5.70 8.30 15.12
N TYR A 196 4.62 7.78 14.54
CA TYR A 196 4.02 8.30 13.31
C TYR A 196 3.58 9.76 13.46
N LEU A 197 2.84 10.10 14.54
CA LEU A 197 2.40 11.47 14.80
C LEU A 197 3.59 12.42 15.02
N ALA A 198 4.64 11.96 15.70
CA ALA A 198 5.89 12.71 15.82
C ALA A 198 6.59 12.90 14.46
N GLY A 199 6.58 11.87 13.60
CA GLY A 199 7.08 11.93 12.23
C GLY A 199 6.27 12.87 11.33
N LEU A 200 4.95 12.95 11.51
CA LEU A 200 4.10 13.95 10.86
C LEU A 200 4.45 15.36 11.33
N LEU A 201 4.64 15.58 12.63
CA LEU A 201 5.08 16.87 13.14
C LEU A 201 6.47 17.26 12.59
N PHE A 202 7.36 16.27 12.47
CA PHE A 202 8.69 16.45 11.91
C PHE A 202 8.63 16.88 10.43
N SER A 203 7.90 16.13 9.61
CA SER A 203 7.78 16.40 8.16
C SER A 203 6.94 17.63 7.83
N LEU A 204 5.82 17.85 8.53
CA LEU A 204 4.86 18.92 8.22
C LEU A 204 5.16 20.25 8.92
N ARG A 205 6.05 20.28 9.92
CA ARG A 205 6.35 21.52 10.67
C ARG A 205 7.83 21.80 10.84
N THR A 206 8.61 20.90 11.44
CA THR A 206 9.98 21.26 11.87
C THR A 206 11.00 21.14 10.75
N HIS A 207 10.83 20.19 9.82
CA HIS A 207 11.76 19.90 8.73
C HIS A 207 11.05 19.87 7.38
N ARG A 208 10.10 20.78 7.18
CA ARG A 208 9.31 20.88 5.94
C ARG A 208 10.20 20.98 4.71
N ASP A 209 11.28 21.74 4.80
CA ASP A 209 12.23 21.94 3.70
C ASP A 209 12.99 20.66 3.32
N LEU A 210 12.97 19.61 4.16
CA LEU A 210 13.55 18.30 3.82
C LEU A 210 12.58 17.45 3.00
N PHE A 211 11.26 17.61 3.19
CA PHE A 211 10.22 16.75 2.60
C PHE A 211 9.39 17.44 1.51
N ASN A 212 9.33 18.77 1.46
CA ASN A 212 8.56 19.56 0.49
C ASN A 212 9.41 20.16 -0.65
N LEU A 213 10.56 19.56 -0.99
CA LEU A 213 11.48 20.13 -2.00
C LEU A 213 10.91 20.12 -3.43
N GLU A 214 9.86 19.34 -3.69
CA GLU A 214 9.17 19.31 -4.96
C GLU A 214 7.66 19.28 -4.68
N GLU A 215 7.03 20.46 -4.56
CA GLU A 215 5.60 20.54 -4.87
C GLU A 215 5.45 20.03 -6.30
N GLY A 216 5.04 18.77 -6.43
CA GLY A 216 4.74 18.19 -7.72
C GLY A 216 3.73 19.10 -8.40
N GLU A 217 4.10 19.63 -9.56
CA GLU A 217 3.12 19.92 -10.60
C GLU A 217 2.29 18.64 -10.78
N GLY A 218 1.18 18.54 -10.04
CA GLY A 218 0.16 17.54 -10.26
C GLY A 218 -0.20 17.60 -11.74
N VAL A 219 -0.29 16.44 -12.38
CA VAL A 219 -0.36 16.26 -13.83
C VAL A 219 -1.72 16.72 -14.41
N THR A 220 -2.45 17.62 -13.75
CA THR A 220 -3.80 18.00 -14.14
C THR A 220 -3.97 19.51 -14.25
N ASP A 221 -4.05 20.01 -15.50
CA ASP A 221 -4.48 21.38 -15.83
C ASP A 221 -5.92 21.67 -15.36
N GLU A 222 -6.73 20.64 -15.09
CA GLU A 222 -8.10 20.78 -14.59
C GLU A 222 -8.15 20.75 -13.05
N THR A 223 -8.14 21.93 -12.42
CA THR A 223 -8.25 22.03 -10.96
C THR A 223 -9.70 21.88 -10.48
N TRP A 224 -9.97 20.99 -9.52
CA TRP A 224 -11.31 20.77 -8.95
C TRP A 224 -11.61 21.79 -7.85
N SER A 225 -12.86 22.24 -7.68
CA SER A 225 -13.21 23.06 -6.52
C SER A 225 -13.21 22.22 -5.23
N VAL A 226 -12.96 22.83 -4.06
CA VAL A 226 -12.97 22.12 -2.75
C VAL A 226 -14.24 21.29 -2.55
N ARG A 227 -15.41 21.85 -2.88
CA ARG A 227 -16.70 21.14 -2.79
C ARG A 227 -16.71 19.90 -3.69
N ARG A 228 -16.18 20.01 -4.91
CA ARG A 228 -16.08 18.87 -5.84
C ARG A 228 -15.13 17.83 -5.29
N SER A 229 -13.95 18.22 -4.79
CA SER A 229 -12.97 17.28 -4.23
C SER A 229 -13.54 16.50 -3.04
N VAL A 230 -14.23 17.17 -2.12
CA VAL A 230 -14.90 16.51 -0.98
C VAL A 230 -15.99 15.53 -1.44
N VAL A 231 -16.85 15.94 -2.38
CA VAL A 231 -17.91 15.07 -2.91
C VAL A 231 -17.31 13.86 -3.62
N MET A 232 -16.31 14.07 -4.47
CA MET A 232 -15.65 12.98 -5.19
C MET A 232 -14.87 12.05 -4.26
N LEU A 233 -14.27 12.57 -3.19
CA LEU A 233 -13.60 11.77 -2.16
C LEU A 233 -14.60 10.86 -1.44
N ALA A 234 -15.77 11.39 -1.08
CA ALA A 234 -16.84 10.59 -0.47
C ALA A 234 -17.39 9.51 -1.42
N VAL A 235 -17.61 9.87 -2.69
CA VAL A 235 -18.05 8.91 -3.73
C VAL A 235 -16.99 7.82 -3.93
N ALA A 236 -15.71 8.19 -4.00
CA ALA A 236 -14.62 7.24 -4.15
C ALA A 236 -14.53 6.31 -2.95
N GLY A 237 -14.59 6.83 -1.72
CA GLY A 237 -14.58 6.02 -0.51
C GLY A 237 -15.74 5.02 -0.46
N ALA A 238 -16.95 5.43 -0.83
CA ALA A 238 -18.10 4.53 -0.94
C ALA A 238 -17.92 3.47 -2.04
N ALA A 239 -17.36 3.85 -3.18
CA ALA A 239 -17.09 2.92 -4.28
C ALA A 239 -15.99 1.91 -3.91
N VAL A 240 -14.90 2.35 -3.27
CA VAL A 240 -13.88 1.46 -2.73
C VAL A 240 -14.49 0.51 -1.71
N ALA A 241 -15.31 1.01 -0.78
CA ALA A 241 -15.96 0.17 0.23
C ALA A 241 -16.84 -0.91 -0.41
N LEU A 242 -17.69 -0.56 -1.38
CA LEU A 242 -18.52 -1.51 -2.11
C LEU A 242 -17.67 -2.58 -2.83
N MET A 243 -16.62 -2.15 -3.54
CA MET A 243 -15.76 -3.08 -4.27
C MET A 243 -14.93 -3.96 -3.33
N SER A 244 -14.50 -3.42 -2.19
CA SER A 244 -13.79 -4.15 -1.14
C SER A 244 -14.67 -5.21 -0.50
N GLU A 245 -15.96 -4.95 -0.27
CA GLU A 245 -16.90 -5.94 0.25
C GLU A 245 -17.01 -7.16 -0.68
N ILE A 246 -17.20 -6.92 -1.98
CA ILE A 246 -17.27 -7.99 -3.01
C ILE A 246 -15.92 -8.72 -3.14
N LEU A 247 -14.82 -7.97 -3.14
CA LEU A 247 -13.48 -8.53 -3.23
C LEU A 247 -13.19 -9.46 -2.05
N VAL A 248 -13.37 -8.96 -0.83
CA VAL A 248 -13.09 -9.71 0.40
C VAL A 248 -14.02 -10.91 0.55
N GLY A 249 -15.31 -10.74 0.24
CA GLY A 249 -16.30 -11.82 0.30
C GLY A 249 -15.96 -13.01 -0.59
N SER A 250 -15.26 -12.79 -1.71
CA SER A 250 -14.86 -13.84 -2.65
C SER A 250 -13.48 -14.46 -2.39
N ILE A 251 -12.69 -13.94 -1.43
CA ILE A 251 -11.31 -14.43 -1.16
C ILE A 251 -11.30 -15.91 -0.75
N GLY A 252 -12.15 -16.30 0.20
CA GLY A 252 -12.12 -17.64 0.77
C GLY A 252 -12.38 -18.73 -0.27
N GLU A 253 -13.46 -18.59 -1.03
CA GLU A 253 -13.82 -19.54 -2.08
C GLU A 253 -12.85 -19.48 -3.27
N THR A 254 -12.28 -18.31 -3.57
CA THR A 254 -11.24 -18.17 -4.59
C THR A 254 -9.97 -18.91 -4.21
N ALA A 255 -9.54 -18.80 -2.95
CA ALA A 255 -8.37 -19.51 -2.44
C ALA A 255 -8.53 -21.03 -2.62
N GLU A 256 -9.69 -21.57 -2.25
CA GLU A 256 -10.01 -22.98 -2.39
C GLU A 256 -10.07 -23.43 -3.86
N LYS A 257 -10.80 -22.70 -4.72
CA LYS A 257 -11.00 -23.09 -6.12
C LYS A 257 -9.77 -22.91 -7.00
N ALA A 258 -8.98 -21.87 -6.76
CA ALA A 258 -7.76 -21.60 -7.52
C ALA A 258 -6.54 -22.37 -6.98
N GLY A 259 -6.66 -23.01 -5.80
CA GLY A 259 -5.57 -23.74 -5.17
C GLY A 259 -4.42 -22.81 -4.73
N ILE A 260 -4.75 -21.59 -4.29
CA ILE A 260 -3.79 -20.58 -3.83
C ILE A 260 -4.10 -20.19 -2.39
N SER A 261 -3.08 -19.92 -1.58
CA SER A 261 -3.27 -19.57 -0.17
C SER A 261 -3.88 -18.17 0.00
N GLN A 262 -4.67 -17.98 1.07
CA GLN A 262 -5.15 -16.65 1.46
C GLN A 262 -3.98 -15.71 1.78
N PHE A 263 -2.89 -16.26 2.32
CA PHE A 263 -1.62 -15.59 2.49
C PHE A 263 -1.10 -15.00 1.16
N PHE A 264 -0.99 -15.80 0.10
CA PHE A 264 -0.56 -15.32 -1.23
C PHE A 264 -1.51 -14.28 -1.81
N ILE A 265 -2.83 -14.49 -1.68
CA ILE A 265 -3.84 -13.52 -2.12
C ILE A 265 -3.64 -12.18 -1.42
N GLY A 266 -3.49 -12.18 -0.09
CA GLY A 266 -3.25 -10.97 0.69
C GLY A 266 -1.94 -10.28 0.31
N ALA A 267 -0.83 -11.03 0.32
CA ALA A 267 0.51 -10.50 0.14
C ALA A 267 0.82 -10.01 -1.27
N ILE A 268 0.22 -10.60 -2.30
CA ILE A 268 0.49 -10.23 -3.69
C ILE A 268 -0.71 -9.53 -4.30
N VAL A 269 -1.86 -10.17 -4.34
CA VAL A 269 -3.01 -9.66 -5.12
C VAL A 269 -3.63 -8.44 -4.46
N VAL A 270 -4.02 -8.56 -3.18
CA VAL A 270 -4.67 -7.47 -2.44
C VAL A 270 -3.74 -6.29 -2.28
N ALA A 271 -2.47 -6.53 -1.94
CA ALA A 271 -1.45 -5.49 -1.81
C ALA A 271 -1.23 -4.70 -3.11
N ILE A 272 -1.17 -5.37 -4.27
CA ILE A 272 -1.05 -4.69 -5.57
C ILE A 272 -2.32 -3.88 -5.86
N VAL A 273 -3.49 -4.48 -5.68
CA VAL A 273 -4.78 -3.85 -6.03
C VAL A 273 -5.03 -2.60 -5.19
N GLY A 274 -4.79 -2.66 -3.89
CA GLY A 274 -4.99 -1.53 -2.97
C GLY A 274 -4.12 -0.31 -3.31
N ASN A 275 -2.93 -0.55 -3.85
CA ASN A 275 -1.93 0.50 -4.11
C ASN A 275 -1.66 0.76 -5.60
N ALA A 276 -2.37 0.10 -6.51
CA ALA A 276 -2.13 0.16 -7.96
C ALA A 276 -2.11 1.60 -8.51
N ALA A 277 -2.96 2.47 -7.98
CA ALA A 277 -3.01 3.88 -8.37
C ALA A 277 -1.71 4.63 -7.97
N GLU A 278 -1.27 4.48 -6.72
CA GLU A 278 -0.02 5.08 -6.22
C GLU A 278 1.21 4.50 -6.93
N HIS A 279 1.22 3.18 -7.15
CA HIS A 279 2.27 2.46 -7.87
C HIS A 279 2.50 3.05 -9.25
N TRP A 280 1.40 3.28 -9.97
CA TRP A 280 1.46 3.88 -11.30
C TRP A 280 1.97 5.32 -11.27
N VAL A 281 1.50 6.14 -10.33
CA VAL A 281 1.96 7.53 -10.20
C VAL A 281 3.46 7.57 -9.96
N ALA A 282 4.02 6.73 -9.09
CA ALA A 282 5.46 6.65 -8.85
C ALA A 282 6.25 6.32 -10.13
N VAL A 283 5.81 5.32 -10.90
CA VAL A 283 6.45 4.93 -12.16
C VAL A 283 6.37 6.05 -13.20
N LEU A 284 5.23 6.72 -13.30
CA LEU A 284 4.98 7.83 -14.22
C LEU A 284 5.88 9.04 -13.93
N VAL A 285 6.00 9.44 -12.67
CA VAL A 285 6.86 10.58 -12.31
C VAL A 285 8.34 10.22 -12.50
N ALA A 286 8.73 8.96 -12.27
CA ALA A 286 10.06 8.47 -12.59
C ALA A 286 10.38 8.55 -14.10
N LEU A 287 9.42 8.17 -14.97
CA LEU A 287 9.54 8.33 -16.43
C LEU A 287 9.76 9.78 -16.86
N LYS A 288 9.19 10.73 -16.11
CA LYS A 288 9.37 12.17 -16.31
C LYS A 288 10.69 12.71 -15.71
N GLY A 289 11.59 11.84 -15.28
CA GLY A 289 12.86 12.20 -14.67
C GLY A 289 12.76 12.66 -13.21
N LYS A 290 11.56 12.63 -12.60
CA LYS A 290 11.34 13.02 -11.20
C LYS A 290 11.55 11.82 -10.25
N MET A 291 12.76 11.25 -10.28
CA MET A 291 13.10 10.07 -9.47
C MET A 291 13.00 10.34 -7.97
N ASN A 292 13.37 11.54 -7.52
CA ASN A 292 13.22 11.94 -6.12
C ASN A 292 11.79 11.78 -5.60
N LEU A 293 10.79 12.23 -6.38
CA LEU A 293 9.38 12.04 -6.06
C LEU A 293 8.98 10.55 -6.05
N ALA A 294 9.42 9.76 -7.03
CA ALA A 294 9.11 8.33 -7.10
C ALA A 294 9.63 7.54 -5.88
N VAL A 295 10.86 7.84 -5.44
CA VAL A 295 11.47 7.24 -4.24
C VAL A 295 10.68 7.61 -2.99
N ASN A 296 10.31 8.89 -2.84
CA ASN A 296 9.53 9.37 -1.69
C ASN A 296 8.11 8.79 -1.66
N ILE A 297 7.45 8.60 -2.81
CA ILE A 297 6.15 7.92 -2.87
C ILE A 297 6.30 6.46 -2.40
N SER A 298 7.29 5.75 -2.95
CA SER A 298 7.47 4.31 -2.69
C SER A 298 7.88 4.03 -1.23
N ILE A 299 8.97 4.64 -0.77
CA ILE A 299 9.51 4.37 0.57
C ILE A 299 8.63 5.05 1.65
N GLY A 300 8.05 6.20 1.33
CA GLY A 300 7.16 6.92 2.23
C GLY A 300 5.88 6.18 2.50
N SER A 301 5.23 5.66 1.45
CA SER A 301 4.05 4.80 1.59
C SER A 301 4.40 3.55 2.42
N SER A 302 5.53 2.89 2.16
CA SER A 302 6.00 1.75 2.98
C SER A 302 6.16 2.10 4.47
N ALA A 303 6.81 3.23 4.77
CA ALA A 303 6.99 3.68 6.14
C ALA A 303 5.63 4.00 6.81
N GLN A 304 4.69 4.59 6.08
CA GLN A 304 3.33 4.88 6.56
C GLN A 304 2.53 3.59 6.81
N VAL A 305 2.65 2.59 5.96
CA VAL A 305 1.99 1.30 6.16
C VAL A 305 2.47 0.65 7.45
N ALA A 306 3.79 0.66 7.71
CA ALA A 306 4.36 0.13 8.94
C ALA A 306 4.03 0.96 10.20
N LEU A 307 4.10 2.29 10.11
CA LEU A 307 3.95 3.21 11.25
C LEU A 307 2.49 3.57 11.57
N PHE A 308 1.58 3.45 10.61
CA PHE A 308 0.19 3.88 10.75
C PHE A 308 -0.81 2.79 10.36
N VAL A 309 -0.77 2.23 9.15
CA VAL A 309 -1.81 1.30 8.68
C VAL A 309 -1.83 0.04 9.54
N ALA A 310 -0.68 -0.62 9.72
CA ALA A 310 -0.56 -1.82 10.55
C ALA A 310 -1.05 -1.60 12.00
N PRO A 311 -0.56 -0.58 12.74
CA PRO A 311 -1.05 -0.36 14.10
C PRO A 311 -2.49 0.14 14.17
N ALA A 312 -2.97 0.90 13.18
CA ALA A 312 -4.38 1.30 13.12
C ALA A 312 -5.29 0.08 12.98
N LEU A 313 -4.90 -0.93 12.19
CA LEU A 313 -5.65 -2.18 12.04
C LEU A 313 -5.63 -3.03 13.32
N VAL A 314 -4.52 -3.03 14.07
CA VAL A 314 -4.46 -3.66 15.39
C VAL A 314 -5.46 -2.99 16.33
N LEU A 315 -5.48 -1.66 16.41
CA LEU A 315 -6.44 -0.93 17.24
C LEU A 315 -7.89 -1.17 16.79
N ALA A 316 -8.13 -1.17 15.48
CA ALA A 316 -9.45 -1.43 14.90
C ALA A 316 -9.94 -2.86 15.22
N SER A 317 -9.05 -3.85 15.31
CA SER A 317 -9.42 -5.25 15.58
C SER A 317 -10.08 -5.49 16.94
N TYR A 318 -9.94 -4.55 17.89
CA TYR A 318 -10.64 -4.62 19.17
C TYR A 318 -12.13 -4.28 19.06
N VAL A 319 -12.55 -3.65 17.97
CA VAL A 319 -13.93 -3.19 17.74
C VAL A 319 -14.54 -3.70 16.43
N ILE A 320 -13.71 -4.15 15.48
CA ILE A 320 -14.10 -4.68 14.18
C ILE A 320 -13.58 -6.11 14.04
N GLY A 321 -14.45 -7.02 13.59
CA GLY A 321 -14.10 -8.42 13.36
C GLY A 321 -14.36 -9.32 14.58
N PRO A 322 -13.96 -10.60 14.49
CA PRO A 322 -14.28 -11.61 15.51
C PRO A 322 -13.42 -11.51 16.78
N GLY A 323 -12.29 -10.81 16.73
CA GLY A 323 -11.43 -10.59 17.90
C GLY A 323 -10.12 -9.86 17.56
N PRO A 324 -9.27 -9.61 18.57
CA PRO A 324 -8.02 -8.88 18.38
C PRO A 324 -7.08 -9.57 17.38
N MET A 325 -6.50 -8.77 16.48
CA MET A 325 -5.48 -9.17 15.52
C MET A 325 -4.11 -8.69 16.03
N PRO A 326 -3.30 -9.57 16.65
CA PRO A 326 -1.95 -9.20 17.06
C PRO A 326 -0.98 -9.12 15.87
N LEU A 327 0.11 -8.37 16.04
CA LEU A 327 1.18 -8.20 15.05
C LEU A 327 2.11 -9.42 15.04
N VAL A 328 1.53 -10.61 14.81
CA VAL A 328 2.27 -11.86 14.72
C VAL A 328 2.22 -12.35 13.28
N PHE A 329 3.31 -12.11 12.59
CA PHE A 329 3.55 -12.49 11.21
C PHE A 329 4.17 -13.90 11.14
N ASN A 330 3.94 -14.59 10.03
CA ASN A 330 4.60 -15.86 9.75
C ASN A 330 6.08 -15.64 9.37
N GLY A 331 6.86 -16.73 9.30
CA GLY A 331 8.31 -16.64 9.05
C GLY A 331 8.67 -15.99 7.70
N PHE A 332 7.86 -16.23 6.66
CA PHE A 332 8.05 -15.63 5.34
C PHE A 332 7.81 -14.14 5.35
N GLU A 333 6.73 -13.70 6.03
CA GLU A 333 6.38 -12.30 6.20
C GLU A 333 7.47 -11.54 6.97
N LEU A 334 7.93 -12.08 8.10
CA LEU A 334 8.99 -11.46 8.91
C LEU A 334 10.29 -11.32 8.10
N GLY A 335 10.70 -12.38 7.40
CA GLY A 335 11.88 -12.35 6.55
C GLY A 335 11.77 -11.29 5.46
N ALA A 336 10.62 -11.22 4.79
CA ALA A 336 10.38 -10.26 3.72
C ALA A 336 10.36 -8.81 4.23
N LEU A 337 9.76 -8.55 5.40
CA LEU A 337 9.77 -7.22 6.04
C LEU A 337 11.19 -6.75 6.37
N VAL A 338 11.99 -7.60 7.02
CA VAL A 338 13.39 -7.27 7.37
C VAL A 338 14.18 -6.98 6.10
N LEU A 339 14.08 -7.86 5.09
CA LEU A 339 14.81 -7.70 3.84
C LEU A 339 14.39 -6.42 3.11
N ALA A 340 13.10 -6.10 3.04
CA ALA A 340 12.63 -4.86 2.43
C ALA A 340 13.17 -3.63 3.16
N ALA A 341 13.12 -3.60 4.49
CA ALA A 341 13.65 -2.47 5.26
C ALA A 341 15.17 -2.29 5.05
N LEU A 342 15.94 -3.38 5.03
CA LEU A 342 17.38 -3.33 4.78
C LEU A 342 17.71 -2.89 3.35
N ILE A 343 17.00 -3.44 2.35
CA ILE A 343 17.15 -3.06 0.95
C ILE A 343 16.81 -1.57 0.75
N ALA A 344 15.73 -1.08 1.36
CA ALA A 344 15.34 0.33 1.31
C ALA A 344 16.45 1.25 1.86
N ASN A 345 17.08 0.88 2.97
CA ASN A 345 18.20 1.67 3.53
C ASN A 345 19.44 1.61 2.63
N GLN A 346 19.77 0.42 2.12
CA GLN A 346 20.94 0.26 1.26
C GLN A 346 20.78 1.02 -0.06
N ILE A 347 19.61 0.91 -0.71
CA ILE A 347 19.36 1.50 -2.02
C ILE A 347 19.25 3.03 -1.98
N THR A 348 18.89 3.61 -0.83
CA THR A 348 18.78 5.05 -0.65
C THR A 348 20.07 5.73 -0.20
N SER A 349 21.04 4.96 0.28
CA SER A 349 22.28 5.46 0.88
C SER A 349 23.16 6.29 -0.09
N ASP A 350 23.15 5.95 -1.38
CA ASP A 350 23.99 6.59 -2.39
C ASP A 350 23.25 7.62 -3.25
N GLY A 351 21.95 7.83 -3.04
CA GLY A 351 21.19 8.90 -3.71
C GLY A 351 21.11 8.77 -5.22
N GLU A 352 21.48 7.62 -5.76
CA GLU A 352 21.60 7.35 -7.17
C GLU A 352 20.88 6.05 -7.51
N SER A 353 20.16 6.03 -8.62
CA SER A 353 19.48 4.84 -9.12
C SER A 353 19.80 4.59 -10.58
N THR A 354 19.73 3.32 -10.95
CA THR A 354 19.98 2.83 -12.31
C THR A 354 18.92 1.81 -12.67
N TRP A 355 18.69 1.63 -13.98
CA TRP A 355 17.76 0.60 -14.45
C TRP A 355 18.16 -0.80 -13.95
N PHE A 356 19.46 -1.08 -13.79
CA PHE A 356 19.93 -2.38 -13.33
C PHE A 356 19.62 -2.62 -11.84
N LYS A 357 19.77 -1.60 -10.98
CA LYS A 357 19.27 -1.64 -9.60
C LYS A 357 17.77 -1.96 -9.60
N GLY A 358 17.01 -1.34 -10.52
CA GLY A 358 15.59 -1.62 -10.69
C GLY A 358 15.28 -3.07 -11.04
N VAL A 359 16.03 -3.66 -11.99
CA VAL A 359 15.91 -5.09 -12.35
C VAL A 359 16.22 -6.00 -11.15
N GLN A 360 17.25 -5.67 -10.36
CA GLN A 360 17.59 -6.45 -9.16
C GLN A 360 16.46 -6.41 -8.13
N LEU A 361 15.85 -5.25 -7.89
CA LEU A 361 14.70 -5.12 -6.98
C LEU A 361 13.50 -5.95 -7.48
N LEU A 362 13.18 -5.88 -8.77
CA LEU A 362 12.10 -6.69 -9.36
C LEU A 362 12.40 -8.19 -9.29
N ALA A 363 13.65 -8.60 -9.49
CA ALA A 363 14.04 -10.01 -9.37
C ALA A 363 13.82 -10.52 -7.94
N VAL A 364 14.19 -9.74 -6.93
CA VAL A 364 13.92 -10.09 -5.52
C VAL A 364 12.42 -10.16 -5.25
N TYR A 365 11.63 -9.20 -5.75
CA TYR A 365 10.17 -9.23 -5.62
C TYR A 365 9.55 -10.50 -6.21
N VAL A 366 9.97 -10.91 -7.42
CA VAL A 366 9.49 -12.13 -8.06
C VAL A 366 9.89 -13.37 -7.26
N ILE A 367 11.13 -13.45 -6.75
CA ILE A 367 11.57 -14.58 -5.92
C ILE A 367 10.73 -14.68 -4.65
N ILE A 368 10.47 -13.56 -3.96
CA ILE A 368 9.61 -13.53 -2.77
C ILE A 368 8.18 -13.94 -3.14
N GLY A 369 7.63 -13.42 -4.24
CA GLY A 369 6.29 -13.79 -4.70
C GLY A 369 6.17 -15.28 -5.05
N VAL A 370 7.18 -15.87 -5.68
CA VAL A 370 7.23 -17.32 -5.95
C VAL A 370 7.33 -18.10 -4.64
N ALA A 371 8.14 -17.65 -3.67
CA ALA A 371 8.21 -18.30 -2.37
C ALA A 371 6.86 -18.25 -1.64
N PHE A 372 6.15 -17.12 -1.69
CA PHE A 372 4.82 -16.98 -1.10
C PHE A 372 3.75 -17.81 -1.80
N PHE A 373 3.89 -18.02 -3.11
CA PHE A 373 2.99 -18.87 -3.88
C PHE A 373 3.14 -20.36 -3.52
N ILE A 374 4.37 -20.79 -3.21
CA ILE A 374 4.69 -22.17 -2.83
C ILE A 374 4.33 -22.47 -1.37
N ALA A 375 4.35 -21.45 -0.50
CA ALA A 375 4.11 -21.55 0.94
C ALA A 375 2.62 -21.71 1.30
#